data_AF-A0A848ZHY2-F1
#
_entry.id   AF-A0A848ZHY2-F1
#
_cell.length_a   1.000
_cell.length_b   1.000
_cell.length_c   1.000
_cell.angle_alpha   90.00
_cell.angle_beta   90.00
_cell.angle_gamma   90.00
#
_symmetry.space_group_name_H-M   'P 1'
#
loop_
_entity.id
_entity.type
_entity.pdbx_description
1 polymer ?
#
loop_
_entity_poly.entity_id
_entity_poly.type
_entity_poly.pdbx_seq_one_letter_code
_entity_poly.pdbx_strand_id
1 'polypeptide(L)'
;MSNAKYAYYMDFIRFEKMFRSKLFANTVKKGIYPILGSQKIIYKRPIKMWSTFQITLVLEGWDNKWVYHSQVFEQQNQVCAIGYTKVAFWKNKKAQDLKTILKNCGVNKKEMKVRQEIHELFNGDYQLLKGRRVQ
;
A
#
# COMPACT_ATOMS: atom_id res chain seq x y z
N MET A 1 0.46 10.81 -18.90
CA MET A 1 0.33 9.36 -18.56
C MET A 1 -1.13 9.05 -18.25
N SER A 2 -1.66 7.86 -18.58
CA SER A 2 -3.04 7.51 -18.21
C SER A 2 -3.18 7.19 -16.72
N ASN A 3 -4.35 7.47 -16.14
CA ASN A 3 -4.61 7.27 -14.70
C ASN A 3 -4.40 5.81 -14.27
N ALA A 4 -4.75 4.84 -15.11
CA ALA A 4 -4.56 3.42 -14.84
C ALA A 4 -3.08 3.04 -14.60
N LYS A 5 -2.14 3.72 -15.27
CA LYS A 5 -0.70 3.46 -15.10
C LYS A 5 -0.20 3.82 -13.71
N TYR A 6 -0.76 4.86 -13.07
CA TYR A 6 -0.38 5.19 -11.69
C TYR A 6 -0.68 4.03 -10.74
N ALA A 7 -1.88 3.45 -10.82
CA ALA A 7 -2.26 2.30 -10.00
C ALA A 7 -1.34 1.08 -10.27
N TYR A 8 -1.01 0.81 -11.53
CA TYR A 8 -0.06 -0.23 -11.90
C TYR A 8 1.32 -0.02 -11.27
N TYR A 9 1.89 1.18 -11.40
CA TYR A 9 3.19 1.49 -10.81
C TYR A 9 3.17 1.43 -9.29
N MET A 10 2.04 1.81 -8.69
CA MET A 10 1.85 1.70 -7.26
C MET A 10 1.99 0.23 -6.81
N ASP A 11 1.33 -0.72 -7.49
CA ASP A 11 1.53 -2.15 -7.21
C ASP A 11 2.97 -2.58 -7.45
N PHE A 12 3.53 -2.20 -8.59
CA PHE A 12 4.88 -2.59 -9.00
C PHE A 12 5.94 -2.27 -7.93
N ILE A 13 5.97 -1.04 -7.42
CA ILE A 13 6.98 -0.63 -6.41
C ILE A 13 6.80 -1.38 -5.08
N ARG A 14 5.56 -1.70 -4.68
CA ARG A 14 5.30 -2.53 -3.48
C ARG A 14 5.80 -3.95 -3.67
N PHE A 15 5.53 -4.54 -4.83
CA PHE A 15 6.01 -5.87 -5.17
C PHE A 15 7.55 -5.91 -5.26
N GLU A 16 8.18 -4.91 -5.88
CA GLU A 16 9.64 -4.79 -5.95
C GLU A 16 10.27 -4.81 -4.54
N LYS A 17 9.75 -4.01 -3.60
CA LYS A 17 10.26 -4.01 -2.22
C LYS A 17 9.96 -5.30 -1.47
N MET A 18 8.80 -5.91 -1.70
CA MET A 18 8.48 -7.20 -1.09
C MET A 18 9.44 -8.29 -1.57
N PHE A 19 9.68 -8.40 -2.88
CA PHE A 19 10.54 -9.41 -3.48
C PHE A 19 12.01 -9.27 -3.09
N ARG A 20 12.47 -8.04 -2.86
CA ARG A 20 13.85 -7.75 -2.44
C ARG A 20 14.08 -7.77 -0.94
N SER A 21 13.05 -8.08 -0.13
CA SER A 21 13.16 -8.10 1.32
C SER A 21 12.84 -9.47 1.91
N LYS A 22 13.10 -9.61 3.23
CA LYS A 22 12.73 -10.81 3.98
C LYS A 22 11.22 -11.07 4.00
N LEU A 23 10.39 -10.11 3.56
CA LEU A 23 8.95 -10.31 3.40
C LEU A 23 8.66 -11.46 2.45
N PHE A 24 9.31 -11.51 1.28
CA PHE A 24 9.03 -12.57 0.29
C PHE A 24 9.16 -13.98 0.86
N ALA A 25 10.24 -14.25 1.60
CA ALA A 25 10.47 -15.55 2.23
C ALA A 25 9.49 -15.84 3.38
N ASN A 26 9.01 -14.79 4.06
CA ASN A 26 8.10 -14.91 5.18
C ASN A 26 6.62 -14.78 4.82
N THR A 27 6.30 -14.42 3.59
CA THR A 27 4.92 -14.27 3.11
C THR A 27 4.67 -15.14 1.88
N VAL A 28 5.09 -14.68 0.70
CA VAL A 28 4.74 -15.29 -0.60
C VAL A 28 5.18 -16.75 -0.67
N LYS A 29 6.41 -17.07 -0.25
CA LYS A 29 6.90 -18.47 -0.21
C LYS A 29 6.08 -19.38 0.71
N LYS A 30 5.29 -18.83 1.63
CA LYS A 30 4.44 -19.55 2.59
C LYS A 30 2.96 -19.52 2.20
N GLY A 31 2.64 -19.05 0.98
CA GLY A 31 1.28 -18.88 0.49
C GLY A 31 0.52 -17.72 1.15
N ILE A 32 1.23 -16.77 1.76
CA ILE A 32 0.66 -15.57 2.35
C ILE A 32 0.83 -14.43 1.35
N TYR A 33 -0.27 -13.83 0.90
CA TYR A 33 -0.24 -12.80 -0.14
C TYR A 33 -0.74 -11.46 0.39
N PRO A 34 -0.16 -10.33 -0.06
CA PRO A 34 -0.70 -9.01 0.22
C PRO A 34 -1.99 -8.80 -0.57
N ILE A 35 -3.05 -8.34 0.11
CA ILE A 35 -4.33 -7.97 -0.47
C ILE A 35 -4.58 -6.50 -0.15
N LEU A 36 -4.93 -5.75 -1.20
CA LEU A 36 -5.30 -4.35 -1.10
C LEU A 36 -6.72 -4.24 -0.53
N GLY A 37 -6.85 -3.60 0.64
CA GLY A 37 -8.15 -3.31 1.24
C GLY A 37 -8.77 -2.02 0.70
N SER A 38 -7.93 -1.03 0.41
CA SER A 38 -8.33 0.22 -0.22
C SER A 38 -7.12 0.95 -0.80
N GLN A 39 -7.37 1.75 -1.84
CA GLN A 39 -6.40 2.61 -2.46
C GLN A 39 -7.07 3.94 -2.82
N LYS A 40 -6.34 5.02 -2.59
CA LYS A 40 -6.75 6.37 -2.99
C LYS A 40 -5.59 7.03 -3.69
N ILE A 41 -5.87 7.90 -4.63
CA ILE A 41 -4.86 8.67 -5.34
C ILE A 41 -5.36 10.08 -5.57
N ILE A 42 -4.48 11.05 -5.32
CA ILE A 42 -4.73 12.47 -5.51
C ILE A 42 -3.80 12.92 -6.63
N TYR A 43 -4.38 13.46 -7.70
CA TYR A 43 -3.65 13.99 -8.84
C TYR A 43 -3.52 15.50 -8.69
N LYS A 44 -2.28 15.99 -8.76
CA LYS A 44 -1.97 17.42 -8.73
C LYS A 44 -1.59 17.93 -10.13
N ARG A 45 -0.75 17.17 -10.85
CA ARG A 45 -0.30 17.50 -12.21
C ARG A 45 -0.12 16.24 -13.05
N PRO A 46 -0.40 16.30 -14.37
CA PRO A 46 -0.15 15.18 -15.25
C PRO A 46 1.36 14.96 -15.43
N ILE A 47 1.79 13.69 -15.37
CA ILE A 47 3.15 13.30 -15.80
C ILE A 47 3.20 13.30 -17.33
N LYS A 48 4.19 13.99 -17.88
CA LYS A 48 4.39 14.09 -19.34
C LYS A 48 4.65 12.72 -19.95
N MET A 49 4.14 12.48 -21.16
CA MET A 49 4.47 11.26 -21.90
C MET A 49 5.95 11.27 -22.32
N TRP A 50 6.54 10.09 -22.53
CA TRP A 50 7.93 9.95 -23.00
C TRP A 50 8.98 10.62 -22.12
N SER A 51 8.71 10.68 -20.81
CA SER A 51 9.59 11.30 -19.84
C SER A 51 9.77 10.38 -18.63
N THR A 52 10.87 10.60 -17.91
CA THR A 52 11.14 9.91 -16.65
C THR A 52 10.42 10.61 -15.49
N PHE A 53 10.14 9.82 -14.46
CA PHE A 53 9.58 10.28 -13.21
C PHE A 53 10.05 9.35 -12.10
N GLN A 54 9.95 9.79 -10.85
CA GLN A 54 10.32 9.04 -9.67
C GLN A 54 9.06 8.64 -8.89
N ILE A 55 9.11 7.46 -8.27
CA ILE A 55 8.10 7.02 -7.31
C ILE A 55 8.81 6.67 -6.01
N THR A 56 8.37 7.30 -4.93
CA THR A 56 8.89 7.06 -3.59
C THR A 56 7.82 6.34 -2.77
N LEU A 57 8.08 5.07 -2.41
CA LEU A 57 7.23 4.29 -1.51
C LEU A 57 7.64 4.56 -0.06
N VAL A 58 6.70 5.06 0.74
CA VAL A 58 6.88 5.31 2.17
C VAL A 58 5.98 4.36 2.95
N LEU A 59 6.56 3.68 3.94
CA LEU A 59 5.80 2.96 4.95
C LEU A 59 5.32 3.99 5.97
N GLU A 60 4.02 4.24 6.02
CA GLU A 60 3.42 5.28 6.88
C GLU A 60 3.11 4.76 8.28
N GLY A 61 2.98 3.45 8.42
CA GLY A 61 2.72 2.79 9.69
C GLY A 61 2.00 1.48 9.50
N TRP A 62 1.73 0.83 10.62
CA TRP A 62 0.95 -0.38 10.65
C TRP A 62 0.22 -0.57 11.97
N ASP A 63 -0.91 -1.25 11.90
CA ASP A 63 -1.65 -1.76 13.06
C ASP A 63 -1.50 -3.29 13.16
N ASN A 64 -2.42 -3.97 13.87
CA ASN A 64 -2.38 -5.43 14.01
C ASN A 64 -2.66 -6.18 12.69
N LYS A 65 -3.39 -5.56 11.76
CA LYS A 65 -3.93 -6.19 10.55
C LYS A 65 -3.47 -5.49 9.26
N TRP A 66 -3.30 -4.18 9.28
CA TRP A 66 -3.09 -3.35 8.11
C TRP A 66 -1.72 -2.68 8.10
N VAL A 67 -1.12 -2.66 6.91
CA VAL A 67 0.02 -1.83 6.53
C VAL A 67 -0.49 -0.64 5.73
N TYR A 68 0.03 0.54 6.04
CA TYR A 68 -0.30 1.78 5.34
C TYR A 68 0.92 2.29 4.59
N HIS A 69 0.72 2.66 3.32
CA HIS A 69 1.77 3.28 2.52
C HIS A 69 1.28 4.56 1.87
N SER A 70 2.19 5.53 1.75
CA SER A 70 2.08 6.60 0.76
C SER A 70 3.07 6.36 -0.37
N GLN A 71 2.71 6.80 -1.57
CA GLN A 71 3.50 6.69 -2.79
C GLN A 71 3.49 8.03 -3.50
N VAL A 72 4.62 8.71 -3.48
CA VAL A 72 4.77 10.04 -4.05
C VAL A 72 5.32 9.91 -5.46
N PHE A 73 4.60 10.48 -6.42
CA PHE A 73 5.02 10.56 -7.82
C PHE A 73 5.60 11.94 -8.08
N GLU A 74 6.86 11.99 -8.53
CA GLU A 74 7.61 13.22 -8.73
C GLU A 74 8.17 13.30 -10.15
N GLN A 75 8.08 14.47 -10.77
CA GLN A 75 8.70 14.77 -12.05
C GLN A 75 9.29 16.18 -12.01
N GLN A 76 10.54 16.33 -12.45
CA GLN A 76 11.24 17.62 -12.45
C GLN A 76 11.20 18.31 -11.06
N ASN A 77 11.46 17.54 -10.00
CA ASN A 77 11.42 17.99 -8.60
C ASN A 77 10.06 18.57 -8.14
N GLN A 78 8.97 18.16 -8.79
CA GLN A 78 7.62 18.55 -8.39
C GLN A 78 6.76 17.32 -8.14
N VAL A 79 5.96 17.37 -7.07
CA VAL A 79 4.93 16.35 -6.80
C VAL A 79 3.83 16.45 -7.85
N CYS A 80 3.63 15.36 -8.59
CA CYS A 80 2.58 15.19 -9.59
C CYS A 80 1.35 14.48 -9.04
N ALA A 81 1.54 13.47 -8.20
CA ALA A 81 0.46 12.74 -7.55
C ALA A 81 0.94 12.11 -6.24
N ILE A 82 -0.01 11.81 -5.36
CA ILE A 82 0.24 10.99 -4.17
C ILE A 82 -0.81 9.90 -4.07
N GLY A 83 -0.36 8.66 -3.91
CA GLY A 83 -1.20 7.50 -3.70
C GLY A 83 -1.11 7.00 -2.27
N TYR A 84 -2.23 6.60 -1.70
CA TYR A 84 -2.30 5.95 -0.40
C TYR A 84 -2.86 4.54 -0.55
N THR A 85 -2.31 3.59 0.20
CA THR A 85 -2.80 2.21 0.20
C THR A 85 -2.93 1.68 1.61
N LYS A 86 -3.95 0.85 1.80
CA LYS A 86 -4.19 0.04 2.99
C LYS A 86 -4.16 -1.43 2.59
N VAL A 87 -3.18 -2.18 3.10
CA VAL A 87 -2.86 -3.54 2.67
C VAL A 87 -2.89 -4.50 3.86
N ALA A 88 -3.46 -5.69 3.69
CA ALA A 88 -3.41 -6.78 4.68
C ALA A 88 -2.76 -8.01 4.06
N PHE A 89 -2.19 -8.90 4.87
CA PHE A 89 -1.66 -10.18 4.41
C PHE A 89 -2.67 -11.30 4.67
N TRP A 90 -2.91 -12.14 3.68
CA TRP A 90 -3.94 -13.18 3.71
C TRP A 90 -3.38 -14.55 3.38
N LYS A 91 -3.95 -15.56 4.04
CA LYS A 91 -3.76 -16.98 3.73
C LYS A 91 -5.09 -17.70 3.95
N ASN A 92 -5.52 -18.53 3.01
CA ASN A 92 -6.75 -19.32 3.10
C ASN A 92 -7.99 -18.49 3.54
N LYS A 93 -8.22 -17.33 2.88
CA LYS A 93 -9.32 -16.39 3.18
C LYS A 93 -9.29 -15.77 4.59
N LYS A 94 -8.18 -15.89 5.32
CA LYS A 94 -7.99 -15.30 6.65
C LYS A 94 -6.87 -14.28 6.65
N ALA A 95 -7.14 -13.12 7.23
CA ALA A 95 -6.10 -12.13 7.50
C ALA A 95 -5.09 -12.70 8.51
N GLN A 96 -3.82 -12.44 8.27
CA GLN A 96 -2.70 -12.88 9.11
C GLN A 96 -2.29 -11.75 10.06
N ASP A 97 -1.71 -12.13 11.21
CA ASP A 97 -1.15 -11.14 12.14
C ASP A 97 0.11 -10.50 11.54
N LEU A 98 0.02 -9.19 11.31
CA LEU A 98 1.09 -8.43 10.71
C LEU A 98 2.30 -8.33 11.63
N LYS A 99 2.10 -8.24 12.95
CA LYS A 99 3.21 -8.13 13.92
C LYS A 99 4.11 -9.34 13.86
N THR A 100 3.53 -10.54 13.80
CA THR A 100 4.28 -11.79 13.63
C THR A 100 5.05 -11.81 12.31
N ILE A 101 4.44 -11.38 11.19
CA ILE A 101 5.12 -11.31 9.90
C ILE A 101 6.33 -10.36 9.96
N LEU A 102 6.15 -9.16 10.50
CA LEU A 102 7.21 -8.15 10.62
C LEU A 102 8.34 -8.62 11.54
N LYS A 103 8.01 -9.24 12.68
CA LYS A 103 8.98 -9.85 13.59
C LYS A 103 9.84 -10.91 12.88
N ASN A 104 9.22 -11.80 12.10
CA ASN A 104 9.93 -12.80 11.31
C ASN A 104 10.82 -12.19 10.20
N CYS A 105 10.54 -10.95 9.81
CA CYS A 105 11.39 -10.18 8.89
C CYS A 105 12.52 -9.42 9.59
N GLY A 106 12.63 -9.51 10.92
CA GLY A 106 13.65 -8.82 11.72
C GLY A 106 13.26 -7.39 12.13
N VAL A 107 11.99 -7.01 11.98
CA VAL A 107 11.49 -5.71 12.47
C VAL A 107 11.25 -5.83 13.97
N ASN A 108 12.09 -5.18 14.76
CA ASN A 108 11.99 -5.18 16.23
C ASN A 108 11.04 -4.10 16.76
N LYS A 109 10.60 -3.19 15.89
CA LYS A 109 9.67 -2.11 16.24
C LYS A 109 8.27 -2.72 16.46
N LYS A 110 7.76 -2.62 17.69
CA LYS A 110 6.43 -3.17 18.07
C LYS A 110 5.26 -2.45 17.41
N GLU A 111 5.41 -1.16 17.16
CA GLU A 111 4.37 -0.30 16.61
C GLU A 111 5.01 0.80 15.77
N MET A 112 4.39 1.13 14.64
CA MET A 112 4.64 2.39 13.97
C MET A 112 3.31 3.09 13.76
N LYS A 113 3.09 4.13 14.58
CA LYS A 113 1.86 4.91 14.55
C LYS A 113 1.68 5.53 13.17
N VAL A 114 0.56 5.20 12.55
CA VAL A 114 0.09 5.83 11.32
C VAL A 114 -0.45 7.20 11.70
N ARG A 115 -0.17 8.22 10.89
CA ARG A 115 -0.73 9.56 11.09
C ARG A 115 -2.26 9.50 11.02
N GLN A 116 -2.93 10.27 11.89
CA GLN A 116 -4.39 10.28 11.99
C GLN A 116 -5.07 10.59 10.64
N GLU A 117 -4.55 11.59 9.92
CA GLU A 117 -5.03 11.96 8.58
C GLU A 117 -5.07 10.77 7.60
N ILE A 118 -4.05 9.89 7.67
CA ILE A 118 -3.98 8.70 6.80
C ILE A 118 -5.00 7.66 7.25
N HIS A 119 -5.23 7.49 8.55
CA HIS A 119 -6.29 6.62 9.06
C HIS A 119 -7.67 7.09 8.59
N GLU A 120 -7.93 8.39 8.67
CA GLU A 120 -9.21 9.02 8.31
C GLU A 120 -9.54 8.82 6.83
N LEU A 121 -8.54 8.82 5.94
CA LEU A 121 -8.73 8.49 4.52
C LEU A 121 -9.46 7.16 4.35
N PHE A 122 -9.23 6.14 5.18
CA PHE A 122 -9.75 4.78 4.98
C PHE A 122 -10.89 4.38 5.92
N ASN A 123 -11.31 5.25 6.85
CA ASN A 123 -12.20 4.85 7.95
C ASN A 123 -13.60 4.42 7.46
N GLY A 124 -14.14 5.13 6.46
CA GLY A 124 -15.49 4.88 5.92
C GLY A 124 -15.57 3.79 4.85
N ASP A 125 -14.44 3.31 4.32
CA ASP A 125 -14.41 2.53 3.08
C ASP A 125 -15.23 1.23 3.15
N TYR A 126 -15.20 0.55 4.30
CA TYR A 126 -15.93 -0.70 4.46
C TYR A 126 -17.46 -0.51 4.49
N GLN A 127 -17.94 0.63 5.00
CA GLN A 127 -19.37 0.93 5.03
C GLN A 127 -19.92 1.18 3.63
N LEU A 128 -19.11 1.76 2.74
CA LEU A 128 -19.45 1.96 1.33
C LEU A 128 -19.71 0.63 0.58
N LEU A 129 -19.09 -0.47 1.03
CA LEU A 129 -19.31 -1.80 0.48
C LEU A 129 -20.57 -2.46 1.07
N LYS A 130 -20.77 -2.36 2.39
CA LYS A 130 -21.91 -2.97 3.08
C LYS A 130 -23.27 -2.45 2.62
N GLY A 131 -23.34 -1.16 2.26
CA GLY A 131 -24.57 -0.54 1.78
C GLY A 131 -25.00 -0.98 0.38
N ARG A 132 -24.14 -1.66 -0.38
CA ARG A 132 -24.43 -2.11 -1.74
C ARG A 132 -24.77 -3.60 -1.73
N ARG A 133 -26.04 -3.93 -1.51
CA ARG A 133 -26.54 -5.28 -1.82
C ARG A 133 -26.54 -5.43 -3.34
N VAL A 134 -25.87 -6.46 -3.83
CA VAL A 134 -25.99 -6.91 -5.22
C VAL A 134 -27.37 -7.59 -5.32
N GLN A 135 -28.25 -7.06 -6.17
CA GLN A 135 -29.46 -7.79 -6.61
C GLN A 135 -29.05 -8.93 -7.52
#